data_AF-A0A9D9WNU2-F1
#
_entry.id   AF-A0A9D9WNU2-F1
#
_cell.length_a   1.000
_cell.length_b   1.000
_cell.length_c   1.000
_cell.angle_alpha   90.00
_cell.angle_beta   90.00
_cell.angle_gamma   90.00
#
_symmetry.space_group_name_H-M   'P 1'
#
loop_
_entity.id
_entity.type
_entity.pdbx_description
1 polymer ?
#
loop_
_entity_poly.entity_id
_entity_poly.type
_entity_poly.pdbx_seq_one_letter_code
_entity_poly.pdbx_strand_id
1 'polypeptide(L)' 'MIEIMLPDNSIRKIENPITVLEFAKTIGSSLGKATVGAIFDGVQVDSSFTIN' A
#
# COMPACT_ATOMS: atom_id res chain seq x y z
N MET A 1 -6.07 -10.40 8.23
CA MET A 1 -6.78 -9.12 8.08
C MET A 1 -5.93 -8.04 8.72
N ILE A 2 -5.38 -7.15 7.91
CA ILE A 2 -4.49 -6.06 8.36
C ILE A 2 -5.18 -4.75 8.00
N GLU A 3 -5.16 -3.81 8.94
CA GLU A 3 -5.67 -2.46 8.74
C GLU A 3 -4.50 -1.52 8.46
N ILE A 4 -4.59 -0.77 7.36
CA ILE A 4 -3.59 0.21 6.94
C ILE A 4 -4.25 1.57 7.02
N MET A 5 -3.68 2.45 7.84
CA MET A 5 -4.08 3.86 7.89
C MET A 5 -3.29 4.65 6.85
N LEU A 6 -4.00 5.36 5.99
CA LEU A 6 -3.42 6.26 5.00
C LEU A 6 -3.19 7.66 5.60
N PRO A 7 -2.37 8.51 4.94
CA PRO A 7 -2.09 9.87 5.42
C PRO A 7 -3.32 10.78 5.54
N ASP A 8 -4.43 10.43 4.87
CA ASP A 8 -5.71 11.13 4.93
C ASP A 8 -6.63 10.60 6.06
N ASN A 9 -6.09 9.81 6.99
CA ASN A 9 -6.79 9.11 8.07
C ASN A 9 -7.80 8.04 7.60
N SER A 10 -7.88 7.74 6.30
CA SER A 10 -8.71 6.64 5.83
C SER A 10 -8.07 5.30 6.19
N ILE A 11 -8.91 4.31 6.53
CA ILE A 11 -8.47 2.96 6.88
C ILE A 11 -8.81 2.02 5.73
N ARG A 12 -7.82 1.27 5.26
CA ARG A 12 -7.97 0.22 4.26
C ARG A 12 -7.71 -1.14 4.89
N LYS A 13 -8.46 -2.13 4.43
CA LYS A 13 -8.41 -3.51 4.93
C LYS A 13 -7.87 -4.41 3.84
N ILE A 14 -6.85 -5.19 4.17
CA ILE A 14 -6.33 -6.26 3.32
C ILE A 14 -6.58 -7.61 3.98
N GLU A 15 -7.15 -8.53 3.21
CA GLU A 15 -7.52 -9.87 3.68
C GLU A 15 -6.39 -10.88 3.47
N ASN A 16 -5.65 -10.70 2.37
CA ASN A 16 -4.55 -11.54 1.95
C ASN A 16 -3.27 -10.70 1.79
N PRO A 17 -2.09 -11.31 1.93
CA PRO A 17 -0.83 -10.64 1.61
C PRO A 17 -0.83 -10.15 0.17
N ILE A 18 -0.52 -8.88 -0.02
CA ILE A 18 -0.41 -8.24 -1.34
C ILE A 18 0.80 -7.31 -1.36
N THR A 19 1.31 -7.01 -2.55
CA THR A 19 2.41 -6.07 -2.71
C THR A 19 1.95 -4.62 -2.54
N VAL A 20 2.90 -3.72 -2.23
CA VAL A 20 2.67 -2.26 -2.25
C VAL A 20 2.06 -1.80 -3.57
N LEU A 21 2.57 -2.31 -4.70
CA LEU A 21 2.06 -1.99 -6.03
C LEU A 21 0.60 -2.43 -6.21
N GLU A 22 0.24 -3.63 -5.76
CA GLU A 22 -1.14 -4.13 -5.81
C GLU A 22 -2.06 -3.32 -4.91
N PHE A 23 -1.62 -3.01 -3.69
CA PHE A 23 -2.36 -2.16 -2.76
C PHE A 23 -2.63 -0.78 -3.37
N ALA A 24 -1.64 -0.12 -3.97
CA ALA A 24 -1.79 1.17 -4.63
C ALA A 24 -2.81 1.12 -5.79
N LYS A 25 -2.85 0.02 -6.55
CA LYS A 25 -3.86 -0.19 -7.60
C LYS A 25 -5.29 -0.28 -7.05
N THR A 26 -5.48 -0.78 -5.82
CA THR A 26 -6.82 -0.80 -5.18
C THR A 26 -7.33 0.59 -4.81
N ILE A 27 -6.40 1.53 -4.57
CA ILE A 27 -6.74 2.95 -4.31
C ILE A 27 -7.10 3.64 -5.63
N GLY A 28 -6.32 3.37 -6.69
CA GLY A 28 -6.63 3.84 -8.04
C GLY A 28 -5.58 3.44 -9.06
N SER A 29 -6.02 3.24 -10.32
CA SER A 29 -5.13 2.81 -11.41
C SER A 29 -3.99 3.79 -11.68
N SER A 30 -4.26 5.10 -11.64
CA SER A 30 -3.24 6.15 -11.79
C SER A 30 -2.20 6.13 -10.67
N LEU A 31 -2.61 5.87 -9.43
CA LEU A 31 -1.68 5.76 -8.31
C LEU A 31 -0.80 4.53 -8.45
N GLY A 32 -1.39 3.38 -8.78
CA GLY A 32 -0.63 2.16 -9.08
C GLY A 32 0.40 2.37 -10.19
N LYS A 33 0.07 3.14 -11.24
CA LYS A 33 1.02 3.49 -12.31
C LYS A 33 2.17 4.40 -11.85
N ALA A 34 1.90 5.31 -10.92
CA ALA A 34 2.89 6.25 -10.38
C ALA A 34 3.68 5.69 -9.18
N THR A 35 3.38 4.47 -8.73
CA THR A 35 3.98 3.87 -7.53
C THR A 35 5.42 3.47 -7.80
N VAL A 36 6.34 3.99 -6.97
CA VAL A 36 7.77 3.62 -6.96
C VAL A 36 8.12 2.81 -5.70
N GLY A 37 7.44 3.10 -4.59
CA GLY A 37 7.61 2.44 -3.30
C GLY A 37 6.59 3.00 -2.30
N ALA A 38 6.77 2.65 -1.03
CA ALA A 38 5.94 3.16 0.06
C ALA A 38 6.79 3.52 1.28
N ILE A 39 6.19 4.25 2.21
CA ILE A 39 6.76 4.54 3.53
C ILE A 39 5.78 4.03 4.58
N PHE A 40 6.22 3.07 5.39
CA PHE A 40 5.49 2.56 6.55
C PHE A 40 6.23 3.00 7.81
N ASP A 41 5.57 3.77 8.69
CA ASP A 41 6.14 4.23 9.96
C ASP A 41 7.54 4.86 9.85
N GLY A 42 7.78 5.60 8.76
CA GLY A 42 9.07 6.24 8.46
C GLY A 42 10.10 5.35 7.74
N VAL A 43 9.79 4.08 7.48
CA VAL A 43 10.65 3.12 6.76
C VAL A 43 10.24 3.04 5.30
N GLN A 44 11.19 3.30 4.40
CA GLN A 44 10.97 3.20 2.95
C GLN A 44 11.09 1.74 2.48
N VAL A 45 10.11 1.29 1.69
CA VAL A 45 10.05 -0.05 1.11
C VAL A 45 9.83 0.02 -0.40
N ASP A 46 10.30 -1.00 -1.11
CA ASP A 46 10.12 -1.13 -2.56
C ASP A 46 8.66 -1.44 -2.95
N SER A 47 8.29 -1.14 -4.19
CA SER A 47 6.98 -1.48 -4.77
C SER A 47 6.63 -2.98 -4.73
N SER A 48 7.64 -3.86 -4.72
CA SER A 48 7.50 -5.32 -4.62
C SER A 48 7.36 -5.83 -3.19
N PHE A 49 7.52 -4.98 -2.17
CA PHE A 49 7.37 -5.36 -0.77
C PHE A 49 5.96 -5.91 -0.52
N THR A 50 5.89 -7.09 0.11
CA THR A 50 4.62 -7.72 0.46
C THR A 50 4.17 -7.25 1.83
N ILE A 51 2.96 -6.72 1.90
CA ILE A 51 2.29 -6.30 3.13
C ILE A 51 1.59 -7.53 3.72
N ASN A 52 1.93 -7.91 4.95
CA ASN A 52 1.49 -9.14 5.61
C ASN A 52 1.35 -9.01 7.13
#